data_AF-A0A2P6R7P3-F1
#
_entry.id   AF-A0A2P6R7P3-F1
#
_cell.length_a   1.000
_cell.length_b   1.000
_cell.length_c   1.000
_cell.angle_alpha   90.00
_cell.angle_beta   90.00
_cell.angle_gamma   90.00
#
_symmetry.space_group_name_H-M   'P 1'
#
loop_
_entity.id
_entity.type
_entity.pdbx_description
1 polymer ?
#
loop_
_entity_poly.entity_id
_entity_poly.type
_entity_poly.pdbx_seq_one_letter_code
_entity_poly.pdbx_strand_id
1 'polypeptide(L)'
;MSATENHGLRYYFLPVAWPQLISHYSDMDFWETEYNSHGTCSKNNLSQTEYFKKAYWMWYQYHAYQLSAIAPSPIYPGNYYYRIDLENAIQRVTVPASA
;
A
#
# COMPACT_ATOMS: atom_id res chain seq x y z
N MET A 1 3.01 19.38 10.57
CA MET A 1 3.68 18.96 9.31
C MET A 1 3.77 20.15 8.38
N SER A 2 4.84 20.27 7.60
CA SER A 2 5.08 21.40 6.71
C SER A 2 4.36 21.24 5.36
N ALA A 3 4.10 22.35 4.66
CA ALA A 3 3.52 22.34 3.31
C ALA A 3 4.34 21.49 2.31
N THR A 4 5.65 21.41 2.53
CA THR A 4 6.61 20.65 1.71
C THR A 4 6.39 19.14 1.84
N GLU A 5 6.06 18.63 3.02
CA GLU A 5 5.79 17.20 3.22
C GLU A 5 4.49 16.76 2.52
N ASN A 6 3.47 17.61 2.54
CA ASN A 6 2.22 17.36 1.82
C ASN A 6 2.42 17.39 0.30
N HIS A 7 3.28 18.29 -0.18
CA HIS A 7 3.68 18.34 -1.59
C HIS A 7 4.43 17.06 -2.01
N GLY A 8 5.39 16.61 -1.20
CA GLY A 8 6.09 15.35 -1.40
C GLY A 8 5.14 14.15 -1.52
N LEU A 9 4.23 14.03 -0.55
CA LEU A 9 3.27 12.93 -0.48
C LEU A 9 2.35 12.88 -1.71
N ARG A 10 1.77 14.03 -2.09
CA ARG A 10 0.81 14.12 -3.19
C ARG A 10 1.43 13.91 -4.56
N TYR A 11 2.60 14.48 -4.83
CA TYR A 11 3.15 14.56 -6.19
C TYR A 11 4.22 13.52 -6.51
N TYR A 12 4.79 12.86 -5.49
CA TYR A 12 5.90 11.91 -5.69
C TYR A 12 5.63 10.54 -5.10
N PHE A 13 5.03 10.46 -3.91
CA PHE A 13 4.89 9.18 -3.21
C PHE A 13 3.61 8.43 -3.56
N LEU A 14 2.45 9.07 -3.44
CA LEU A 14 1.16 8.43 -3.74
C LEU A 14 0.97 8.06 -5.22
N PRO A 15 1.41 8.85 -6.22
CA PRO A 15 1.29 8.44 -7.64
C PRO A 15 2.01 7.12 -7.96
N VAL A 16 3.09 6.80 -7.22
CA VAL A 16 3.82 5.55 -7.39
C VAL A 16 3.17 4.42 -6.59
N ALA A 17 2.82 4.71 -5.33
CA ALA A 17 2.37 3.69 -4.39
C ALA A 17 0.90 3.31 -4.55
N TRP A 18 0.05 4.25 -4.97
CA TRP A 18 -1.39 4.10 -4.97
C TRP A 18 -2.07 4.79 -6.16
N PRO A 19 -1.71 4.45 -7.42
CA PRO A 19 -2.28 5.07 -8.60
C PRO A 19 -3.74 4.64 -8.83
N GLN A 20 -4.50 5.51 -9.47
CA GLN A 20 -5.76 5.17 -10.10
C GLN A 20 -5.48 4.46 -11.43
N LEU A 21 -6.06 3.27 -11.61
CA LEU A 21 -5.86 2.44 -12.81
C LEU A 21 -7.05 2.48 -13.78
N ILE A 22 -8.17 3.08 -13.38
CA ILE A 22 -9.36 3.23 -14.22
C ILE A 22 -9.23 4.52 -15.05
N SER A 23 -9.19 4.37 -16.38
CA SER A 23 -8.80 5.40 -17.36
C SER A 23 -9.61 6.72 -17.35
N HIS A 24 -10.76 6.75 -16.67
CA HIS A 24 -11.63 7.92 -16.61
C HIS A 24 -11.53 8.72 -15.31
N TYR A 25 -10.71 8.27 -14.37
CA TYR A 25 -10.54 8.91 -13.07
C TYR A 25 -9.09 9.34 -12.88
N SER A 26 -8.89 10.44 -12.17
CA SER A 26 -7.58 10.86 -11.70
C SER A 26 -7.21 10.15 -10.40
N ASP A 27 -5.91 10.15 -10.10
CA ASP A 27 -5.38 9.78 -8.79
C ASP A 27 -6.09 10.53 -7.66
N MET A 28 -6.37 11.82 -7.83
CA MET A 28 -7.05 12.63 -6.83
C MET A 28 -8.49 12.17 -6.59
N ASP A 29 -9.24 11.84 -7.65
CA ASP A 29 -10.62 11.33 -7.53
C ASP A 29 -10.65 10.04 -6.70
N PHE A 30 -9.66 9.19 -6.93
CA PHE A 30 -9.50 7.95 -6.19
C PHE A 30 -9.14 8.20 -4.72
N TRP A 31 -8.10 8.99 -4.44
CA TRP A 31 -7.65 9.26 -3.08
C TRP A 31 -8.72 9.99 -2.26
N GLU A 32 -9.46 10.92 -2.87
CA GLU A 32 -10.57 11.60 -2.22
C GLU A 32 -11.67 10.60 -1.84
N THR A 33 -12.05 9.71 -2.76
CA THR A 33 -13.05 8.67 -2.52
C THR A 33 -12.64 7.74 -1.38
N GLU A 34 -11.40 7.25 -1.39
CA GLU A 34 -10.84 6.38 -0.34
C GLU A 34 -10.77 7.08 1.02
N TYR A 35 -10.35 8.35 1.06
CA TYR A 35 -10.31 9.08 2.31
C TYR A 35 -11.71 9.36 2.86
N ASN A 36 -12.62 9.85 2.02
CA ASN A 36 -13.99 10.18 2.45
C ASN A 36 -14.74 8.95 2.95
N SER A 37 -14.54 7.79 2.31
CA SER A 37 -15.23 6.54 2.64
C SER A 37 -14.59 5.76 3.80
N HIS A 38 -13.26 5.77 3.91
CA HIS A 38 -12.52 4.94 4.88
C HIS A 38 -11.63 5.76 5.81
N GLY A 39 -10.88 6.72 5.28
CA GLY A 39 -9.98 7.55 6.07
C GLY A 39 -10.67 8.34 7.18
N THR A 40 -11.86 8.88 6.90
CA THR A 40 -12.66 9.65 7.88
C THR A 40 -13.05 8.85 9.13
N CYS A 41 -13.17 7.52 9.03
CA CYS A 41 -13.42 6.65 10.18
C CYS A 41 -12.26 6.64 11.18
N SER A 42 -11.05 6.98 10.75
CA SER A 42 -9.84 7.02 11.58
C SER A 42 -9.43 8.43 12.01
N LYS A 43 -10.21 9.47 11.65
CA LYS A 43 -9.83 10.89 11.82
C LYS A 43 -9.55 11.33 13.26
N ASN A 44 -10.08 10.58 14.24
CA ASN A 44 -9.84 10.86 15.66
C ASN A 44 -8.41 10.51 16.08
N ASN A 45 -7.74 9.62 15.33
CA ASN A 45 -6.41 9.11 15.64
C ASN A 45 -5.37 9.45 14.55
N LEU A 46 -5.81 9.66 13.31
CA LEU A 46 -4.96 9.98 12.17
C LEU A 46 -5.51 11.21 11.46
N SER A 47 -4.71 12.25 11.31
CA SER A 47 -5.00 13.31 10.36
C SER A 47 -5.05 12.75 8.92
N GLN A 48 -5.66 13.48 7.99
CA GLN A 48 -5.67 13.08 6.57
C GLN A 48 -4.25 12.80 6.04
N THR A 49 -3.30 13.67 6.37
CA THR A 49 -1.90 13.46 5.97
C THR A 49 -1.31 12.18 6.59
N GLU A 50 -1.57 11.90 7.87
CA GLU A 50 -1.07 10.69 8.53
C GLU A 50 -1.70 9.41 7.96
N TYR A 51 -2.98 9.46 7.59
CA TYR A 51 -3.64 8.36 6.88
C TYR A 51 -2.89 7.99 5.60
N PHE A 52 -2.62 8.98 4.74
CA PHE A 52 -1.91 8.75 3.48
C PHE A 52 -0.43 8.40 3.67
N LYS A 53 0.25 9.02 4.64
CA LYS A 53 1.63 8.65 4.99
C LYS A 53 1.71 7.20 5.45
N LYS A 54 0.77 6.76 6.29
CA LYS A 54 0.72 5.37 6.77
C LYS A 54 0.43 4.40 5.63
N ALA A 55 -0.46 4.75 4.70
CA ALA A 55 -0.71 3.95 3.50
C ALA A 55 0.55 3.79 2.63
N TYR A 56 1.26 4.89 2.35
CA TYR A 56 2.54 4.85 1.62
C TYR A 56 3.57 3.94 2.28
N TRP A 57 3.76 4.08 3.60
CA TRP A 57 4.72 3.24 4.32
C TRP A 57 4.31 1.77 4.31
N MET A 58 3.02 1.46 4.41
CA MET A 58 2.55 0.07 4.30
C MET A 58 2.82 -0.50 2.89
N TRP A 59 2.60 0.27 1.83
CA TRP A 59 2.95 -0.13 0.47
C TRP A 59 4.46 -0.38 0.31
N TYR A 60 5.28 0.53 0.84
CA TYR A 60 6.74 0.43 0.74
C TYR A 60 7.29 -0.78 1.50
N GLN A 61 6.80 -1.03 2.73
CA GLN A 61 7.23 -2.16 3.55
C GLN A 61 6.75 -3.49 3.00
N TYR A 62 5.52 -3.54 2.47
CA TYR A 62 4.88 -4.77 2.00
C TYR A 62 4.76 -4.82 0.48
N HIS A 63 5.81 -4.43 -0.24
CA HIS A 63 5.83 -4.41 -1.69
C HIS A 63 5.71 -5.83 -2.26
N ALA A 64 4.48 -6.24 -2.60
CA ALA A 64 4.10 -7.64 -2.84
C ALA A 64 5.02 -8.39 -3.82
N TYR A 65 5.44 -7.73 -4.91
CA TYR A 65 6.37 -8.31 -5.90
C TYR A 65 7.74 -8.65 -5.30
N GLN A 66 8.29 -7.79 -4.45
CA GLN A 66 9.59 -8.04 -3.82
C GLN A 66 9.47 -9.19 -2.81
N LEU A 67 8.40 -9.15 -2.01
CA LEU A 67 8.13 -10.18 -1.00
C LEU A 67 7.90 -11.56 -1.63
N SER A 68 7.23 -11.61 -2.77
CA SER A 68 6.98 -12.85 -3.50
C SER A 68 8.24 -13.39 -4.18
N ALA A 69 9.19 -12.52 -4.55
CA ALA A 69 10.46 -12.91 -5.18
C ALA A 69 11.50 -13.46 -4.18
N ILE A 70 11.46 -13.06 -2.91
CA ILE A 70 12.40 -13.53 -1.87
C ILE A 70 11.94 -14.79 -1.13
N ALA A 71 10.75 -15.31 -1.45
CA ALA A 71 10.25 -16.55 -0.87
C ALA A 71 11.12 -17.75 -1.31
N PRO A 72 11.23 -18.83 -0.49
CA PRO A 72 11.98 -20.02 -0.86
C PRO A 72 11.56 -20.64 -2.20
N SER A 73 10.28 -20.50 -2.53
CA SER A 73 9.72 -20.76 -3.86
C SER A 73 9.20 -19.44 -4.42
N PRO A 74 9.95 -18.76 -5.31
CA PRO A 74 9.56 -17.47 -5.84
C PRO A 74 8.23 -17.51 -6.60
N ILE A 75 7.38 -16.52 -6.37
CA ILE A 75 6.05 -16.39 -6.98
C ILE A 75 6.05 -15.18 -7.91
N TYR A 76 5.74 -15.43 -9.18
CA TYR A 76 5.69 -14.43 -10.24
C TYR A 76 4.35 -14.46 -10.98
N PRO A 77 3.79 -13.30 -11.36
CA PRO A 77 2.61 -13.23 -12.20
C PRO A 77 2.76 -14.04 -13.50
N GLY A 78 1.66 -14.60 -14.00
CA GLY A 78 1.63 -15.40 -15.23
C GLY A 78 1.73 -16.92 -15.02
N ASN A 79 1.86 -17.38 -13.78
CA ASN A 79 1.91 -18.80 -13.42
C ASN A 79 0.77 -19.20 -12.47
N TYR A 80 0.59 -20.51 -12.30
CA TYR A 80 -0.35 -21.08 -11.34
C TYR A 80 0.38 -21.46 -10.05
N TYR A 81 -0.24 -21.14 -8.90
CA TYR A 81 0.26 -21.46 -7.57
C TYR A 81 -0.89 -21.96 -6.71
N TYR A 82 -0.59 -22.78 -5.70
CA TYR A 82 -1.59 -23.10 -4.69
C TYR A 82 -1.80 -21.89 -3.77
N ARG A 83 -3.02 -21.71 -3.29
CA ARG A 83 -3.35 -20.68 -2.30
C ARG A 83 -2.42 -20.72 -1.09
N ILE A 84 -2.07 -21.93 -0.62
CA ILE A 84 -1.20 -22.11 0.54
C ILE A 84 0.22 -21.55 0.31
N ASP A 85 0.73 -21.59 -0.93
CA ASP A 85 2.06 -21.05 -1.26
C ASP A 85 2.06 -19.52 -1.15
N LEU A 86 0.99 -18.88 -1.64
CA LEU A 86 0.78 -17.43 -1.53
C LEU A 86 0.67 -16.99 -0.07
N GLU A 87 -0.13 -17.71 0.73
CA GLU A 87 -0.32 -17.41 2.15
C GLU A 87 0.97 -17.55 2.94
N ASN A 88 1.72 -18.64 2.70
CA ASN A 88 3.01 -18.86 3.34
C ASN A 88 4.04 -17.79 2.97
N ALA A 89 4.05 -17.32 1.72
CA ALA A 89 4.94 -16.24 1.28
C ALA A 89 4.61 -14.92 2.01
N ILE A 90 3.32 -14.58 2.15
CA ILE A 90 2.88 -13.36 2.85
C ILE A 90 3.16 -13.44 4.36
N GLN A 91 2.89 -14.58 5.00
CA GLN A 91 3.07 -14.73 6.44
C GLN A 91 4.53 -14.54 6.88
N ARG A 92 5.50 -14.97 6.07
CA ARG A 92 6.94 -14.82 6.37
C ARG A 92 7.41 -13.39 6.57
N VAL A 93 6.70 -12.43 5.99
CA VAL A 93 7.12 -11.02 5.95
C VAL A 93 6.17 -10.11 6.71
N THR A 94 4.99 -10.62 7.11
CA THR A 94 3.97 -9.88 7.86
C THR A 94 3.84 -10.36 9.31
N VAL A 95 4.25 -11.60 9.63
CA VAL A 95 4.27 -12.13 10.98
C VAL A 95 5.70 -11.99 11.51
N PRO A 96 5.93 -11.35 12.67
CA PRO A 96 7.23 -11.36 13.32
C PRO A 96 7.66 -12.81 13.56
N ALA A 97 8.92 -13.15 13.28
CA ALA A 97 9.50 -14.38 13.81
C ALA A 97 9.29 -14.33 15.34
N SER A 98 8.59 -15.34 15.87
CA SER A 98 8.13 -15.45 17.26
C SER A 98 9.03 -14.74 18.26
N ALA A 99 8.42 -13.81 19.01
CA ALA A 99 8.94 -13.27 20.27
C ALA A 99 9.09 -14.38 21.32
#